data_AF-A0A066WVE9-F1
#
_entry.id   AF-A0A066WVE9-F1
#
_cell.length_a   1.000
_cell.length_b   1.000
_cell.length_c   1.000
_cell.angle_alpha   90.00
_cell.angle_beta   90.00
_cell.angle_gamma   90.00
#
_symmetry.space_group_name_H-M   'P 1'
#
loop_
_entity.id
_entity.type
_entity.pdbx_description
1 polymer ?
#
loop_
_entity_poly.entity_id
_entity_poly.type
_entity_poly.pdbx_seq_one_letter_code
_entity_poly.pdbx_strand_id
1 'polypeptide(L)'
;MFSKNFISFLKEAQFTFEILASGITQLGKVNYAKKGLYFTSFTSISTGLERIGKICLILDYCIRNNGDYPSAKTLKNDIGHDLEELYKKSKEIISHFDFKLNYLQDLEDPIYIEILSILSNFAKGDRYSNIDFLVNKNPKNDPIKDWHLKVDQVLFEERVSQAKKAKIKFNSEMAGRILGGLSIVQHLSETGLELNDIETSSYQTGVASAVSKYRQLYTLHIIRYWVCLLRKLQDEAYKKKLDIPHFSEIFAIFNNEDSYLLTRKTFERL
;
A
#
# COMPACT_ATOMS: atom_id res chain seq x y z
N MET A 1 -7.11 30.94 17.41
CA MET A 1 -7.10 29.63 18.11
C MET A 1 -7.70 28.62 17.15
N PHE A 2 -7.02 27.50 16.87
CA PHE A 2 -7.51 26.50 15.92
C PHE A 2 -8.80 25.83 16.43
N SER A 3 -9.75 25.54 15.53
CA SER A 3 -10.97 24.84 15.92
C SER A 3 -10.69 23.39 16.33
N LYS A 4 -11.61 22.78 17.08
CA LYS A 4 -11.53 21.34 17.40
C LYS A 4 -11.50 20.47 16.15
N ASN A 5 -12.21 20.87 15.10
CA ASN A 5 -12.26 20.13 13.85
C ASN A 5 -10.94 20.20 13.09
N PHE A 6 -10.32 21.39 13.03
CA PHE A 6 -8.97 21.56 12.48
C PHE A 6 -7.96 20.65 13.20
N ILE A 7 -7.96 20.67 14.53
CA ILE A 7 -7.04 19.84 15.34
C ILE A 7 -7.29 18.34 15.10
N SER A 8 -8.54 17.92 14.97
CA SER A 8 -8.90 16.53 14.67
C SER A 8 -8.42 16.10 13.29
N PHE A 9 -8.64 16.91 12.25
CA PHE A 9 -8.11 16.65 10.91
C PHE A 9 -6.59 16.59 10.89
N LEU A 10 -5.93 17.52 11.58
CA LEU A 10 -4.47 17.56 11.63
C LEU A 10 -3.90 16.27 12.24
N LYS A 11 -4.44 15.83 13.40
CA LYS A 11 -4.02 14.59 14.05
C LYS A 11 -4.30 13.37 13.19
N GLU A 12 -5.47 13.31 12.56
CA GLU A 12 -5.86 12.20 11.69
C GLU A 12 -4.96 12.12 10.44
N ALA A 13 -4.65 13.26 9.82
CA ALA A 13 -3.75 13.33 8.68
C ALA A 13 -2.31 12.94 9.04
N GLN A 14 -1.79 13.44 10.16
CA GLN A 14 -0.45 13.08 10.65
C GLN A 14 -0.36 11.58 10.97
N PHE A 15 -1.36 11.02 11.66
CA PHE A 15 -1.39 9.58 11.92
C PHE A 15 -1.45 8.77 10.63
N THR A 16 -2.30 9.19 9.69
CA THR A 16 -2.44 8.55 8.37
C THR A 16 -1.14 8.57 7.58
N PHE A 17 -0.42 9.70 7.61
CA PHE A 17 0.90 9.82 7.01
C PHE A 17 1.89 8.81 7.62
N GLU A 18 2.01 8.78 8.95
CA GLU A 18 2.98 7.92 9.65
C GLU A 18 2.75 6.43 9.35
N ILE A 19 1.49 5.97 9.36
CA ILE A 19 1.17 4.57 9.07
C ILE A 19 1.41 4.21 7.61
N LEU A 20 1.08 5.10 6.66
CA LEU A 20 1.35 4.86 5.24
C LEU A 20 2.86 4.79 4.98
N ALA A 21 3.61 5.76 5.52
CA ALA A 21 5.06 5.84 5.39
C ALA A 21 5.75 4.59 5.95
N SER A 22 5.41 4.21 7.19
CA SER A 22 5.97 3.01 7.81
C SER A 22 5.59 1.74 7.05
N GLY A 23 4.33 1.64 6.61
CA GLY A 23 3.83 0.50 5.84
C GLY A 23 4.61 0.28 4.55
N ILE A 24 4.86 1.33 3.77
CA ILE A 24 5.65 1.27 2.54
C ILE A 24 7.13 0.94 2.82
N THR A 25 7.72 1.53 3.86
CA THR A 25 9.12 1.22 4.24
C THR A 25 9.27 -0.27 4.60
N GLN A 26 8.30 -0.83 5.30
CA GLN A 26 8.30 -2.25 5.64
C GLN A 26 8.04 -3.13 4.42
N LEU A 27 7.18 -2.71 3.50
CA LEU A 27 6.93 -3.40 2.23
C LEU A 27 8.21 -3.59 1.41
N GLY A 28 9.12 -2.61 1.44
CA GLY A 28 10.42 -2.74 0.79
C GLY A 28 11.26 -3.90 1.33
N LYS A 29 11.05 -4.30 2.58
CA LYS A 29 11.89 -5.26 3.31
C LYS A 29 11.31 -6.68 3.38
N VAL A 30 10.10 -6.91 2.84
CA VAL A 30 9.44 -8.23 2.90
C VAL A 30 10.16 -9.26 2.01
N ASN A 31 10.17 -10.51 2.46
CA ASN A 31 10.63 -11.70 1.73
C ASN A 31 10.20 -12.96 2.50
N TYR A 32 10.44 -14.14 1.93
CA TYR A 32 10.10 -15.43 2.52
C TYR A 32 10.63 -15.63 3.95
N ALA A 33 11.79 -15.05 4.28
CA ALA A 33 12.41 -15.16 5.61
C ALA A 33 11.81 -14.18 6.63
N LYS A 34 11.06 -13.17 6.19
CA LYS A 34 10.49 -12.11 7.05
C LYS A 34 8.99 -11.96 6.84
N LYS A 35 8.25 -13.08 6.92
CA LYS A 35 6.78 -13.12 6.71
C LYS A 35 5.99 -12.13 7.58
N GLY A 36 6.44 -11.90 8.82
CA GLY A 36 5.81 -10.92 9.72
C GLY A 36 5.76 -9.50 9.15
N LEU A 37 6.74 -9.11 8.32
CA LEU A 37 6.76 -7.78 7.70
C LEU A 37 5.66 -7.60 6.65
N TYR A 38 5.18 -8.67 6.00
CA TYR A 38 4.00 -8.58 5.13
C TYR A 38 2.78 -8.17 5.95
N PHE A 39 2.51 -8.86 7.07
CA PHE A 39 1.36 -8.57 7.93
C PHE A 39 1.42 -7.15 8.50
N THR A 40 2.59 -6.71 8.98
CA THR A 40 2.73 -5.34 9.50
C THR A 40 2.56 -4.31 8.37
N SER A 41 3.18 -4.54 7.22
CA SER A 41 3.04 -3.65 6.06
C SER A 41 1.59 -3.56 5.57
N PHE A 42 0.92 -4.69 5.35
CA PHE A 42 -0.47 -4.73 4.88
C PHE A 42 -1.43 -4.10 5.89
N THR A 43 -1.24 -4.35 7.19
CA THR A 43 -2.03 -3.71 8.25
C THR A 43 -1.89 -2.18 8.18
N SER A 44 -0.67 -1.69 8.09
CA SER A 44 -0.37 -0.26 8.05
C SER A 44 -0.90 0.41 6.79
N ILE A 45 -0.65 -0.18 5.62
CA ILE A 45 -1.07 0.37 4.32
C ILE A 45 -2.58 0.34 4.18
N SER A 46 -3.24 -0.81 4.45
CA SER A 46 -4.71 -0.89 4.34
C SER A 46 -5.41 0.09 5.26
N THR A 47 -4.95 0.21 6.51
CA THR A 47 -5.50 1.18 7.48
C THR A 47 -5.25 2.62 7.03
N GLY A 48 -4.08 2.93 6.48
CA GLY A 48 -3.75 4.25 5.97
C GLY A 48 -4.57 4.65 4.74
N LEU A 49 -4.74 3.72 3.79
CA LEU A 49 -5.58 3.93 2.61
C LEU A 49 -7.04 4.14 2.97
N GLU A 50 -7.55 3.35 3.93
CA GLU A 50 -8.89 3.57 4.46
C GLU A 50 -9.02 5.00 4.99
N ARG A 51 -8.13 5.40 5.91
CA ARG A 51 -8.20 6.70 6.58
C ARG A 51 -8.09 7.88 5.61
N ILE A 52 -7.14 7.88 4.67
CA ILE A 52 -7.05 8.96 3.68
C ILE A 52 -8.29 9.02 2.79
N GLY A 53 -8.87 7.87 2.43
CA GLY A 53 -10.15 7.80 1.71
C GLY A 53 -11.30 8.39 2.52
N LYS A 54 -11.37 8.10 3.83
CA LYS A 54 -12.37 8.71 4.72
C LYS A 54 -12.19 10.22 4.85
N ILE A 55 -10.95 10.72 4.95
CA ILE A 55 -10.67 12.16 4.94
C ILE A 55 -11.22 12.79 3.66
N CYS A 56 -10.97 12.19 2.50
CA CYS A 56 -11.49 12.69 1.22
C CYS A 56 -13.03 12.75 1.22
N LEU A 57 -13.71 11.70 1.68
CA LEU A 57 -15.17 11.66 1.73
C LEU A 57 -15.78 12.66 2.73
N ILE A 58 -15.12 12.87 3.88
CA ILE A 58 -15.55 13.89 4.84
C ILE A 58 -15.40 15.28 4.22
N LEU A 59 -14.27 15.58 3.56
CA LEU A 59 -14.07 16.88 2.91
C LEU A 59 -15.07 17.11 1.79
N ASP A 60 -15.31 16.11 0.94
CA ASP A 60 -16.33 16.14 -0.08
C ASP A 60 -17.71 16.52 0.51
N TYR A 61 -18.12 15.83 1.59
CA TYR A 61 -19.36 16.14 2.29
C TYR A 61 -19.37 17.58 2.81
N CYS A 62 -18.31 18.04 3.48
CA CYS A 62 -18.23 19.39 4.01
C CYS A 62 -18.31 20.45 2.91
N ILE A 63 -17.66 20.22 1.76
CA ILE A 63 -17.70 21.13 0.60
C ILE A 63 -19.13 21.22 0.06
N ARG A 64 -19.85 20.09 -0.05
CA ARG A 64 -21.22 20.05 -0.57
C ARG A 64 -22.26 20.62 0.41
N ASN A 65 -22.01 20.52 1.71
CA ASN A 65 -22.96 20.89 2.77
C ASN A 65 -22.53 22.15 3.54
N ASN A 66 -21.89 23.11 2.87
CA ASN A 66 -21.54 24.42 3.44
C ASN A 66 -20.75 24.37 4.76
N GLY A 67 -19.88 23.38 4.93
CA GLY A 67 -19.04 23.19 6.11
C GLY A 67 -19.61 22.28 7.19
N ASP A 68 -20.82 21.75 7.01
CA ASP A 68 -21.36 20.74 7.92
C ASP A 68 -20.63 19.41 7.79
N TYR A 69 -20.55 18.67 8.90
CA TYR A 69 -19.85 17.40 8.98
C TYR A 69 -20.82 16.22 8.87
N PRO A 70 -20.40 15.10 8.25
CA PRO A 70 -21.25 13.93 8.14
C PRO A 70 -21.56 13.34 9.53
N SER A 71 -22.78 12.81 9.68
CA SER A 71 -23.15 12.09 10.89
C SER A 71 -22.37 10.77 11.03
N ALA A 72 -22.22 10.26 12.26
CA ALA A 72 -21.62 8.95 12.48
C ALA A 72 -22.34 7.81 11.72
N LYS A 73 -23.65 7.95 11.50
CA LYS A 73 -24.45 6.99 10.73
C LYS A 73 -24.09 7.01 9.25
N THR A 74 -23.92 8.21 8.68
CA THR A 74 -23.46 8.42 7.29
C THR A 74 -22.06 7.81 7.10
N LEU A 75 -21.13 8.11 8.01
CA LEU A 75 -19.78 7.52 8.00
C LEU A 75 -19.81 5.99 8.11
N LYS A 76 -20.62 5.42 9.00
CA LYS A 76 -20.65 3.96 9.21
C LYS A 76 -21.31 3.20 8.05
N ASN A 77 -22.38 3.75 7.47
CA ASN A 77 -23.15 3.09 6.43
C ASN A 77 -22.53 3.27 5.04
N ASP A 78 -21.94 4.45 4.78
CA ASP A 78 -21.41 4.79 3.46
C ASP A 78 -19.89 4.64 3.36
N ILE A 79 -19.18 4.43 4.48
CA ILE A 79 -17.71 4.46 4.57
C ILE A 79 -17.19 3.28 5.41
N GLY A 80 -17.50 2.06 4.97
CA GLY A 80 -17.01 0.80 5.55
C GLY A 80 -15.48 0.61 5.40
N HIS A 81 -14.98 -0.56 5.81
CA HIS A 81 -13.55 -0.95 5.73
C HIS A 81 -13.14 -1.48 4.35
N ASP A 82 -13.88 -1.14 3.29
CA ASP A 82 -13.68 -1.69 1.95
C ASP A 82 -12.95 -0.70 1.06
N LEU A 83 -11.69 -0.99 0.76
CA LEU A 83 -10.85 -0.12 -0.07
C LEU A 83 -11.36 -0.05 -1.52
N GLU A 84 -12.00 -1.11 -2.03
CA GLU A 84 -12.55 -1.12 -3.39
C GLU A 84 -13.77 -0.20 -3.48
N GLU A 85 -14.61 -0.20 -2.44
CA GLU A 85 -15.77 0.68 -2.36
C GLU A 85 -15.36 2.15 -2.16
N LEU A 86 -14.33 2.40 -1.34
CA LEU A 86 -13.72 3.73 -1.22
C LEU A 86 -13.23 4.21 -2.58
N TYR A 87 -12.54 3.36 -3.34
CA TYR A 87 -12.07 3.70 -4.67
C TYR A 87 -13.23 4.06 -5.62
N LYS A 88 -14.34 3.31 -5.63
CA LYS A 88 -15.52 3.69 -6.43
C LYS A 88 -16.06 5.08 -6.06
N LYS A 89 -16.20 5.37 -4.77
CA LYS A 89 -16.65 6.69 -4.29
C LYS A 89 -15.66 7.80 -4.67
N SER A 90 -14.37 7.50 -4.71
CA SER A 90 -13.38 8.47 -5.18
C SER A 90 -13.60 8.88 -6.64
N LYS A 91 -14.02 7.94 -7.51
CA LYS A 91 -14.39 8.23 -8.90
C LYS A 91 -15.63 9.11 -8.99
N GLU A 92 -16.61 8.91 -8.12
CA GLU A 92 -17.80 9.77 -8.03
C GLU A 92 -17.41 11.21 -7.65
N ILE A 93 -16.49 11.39 -6.69
CA ILE A 93 -15.98 12.72 -6.31
C ILE A 93 -15.26 13.37 -7.48
N ILE A 94 -14.34 12.65 -8.13
CA ILE A 94 -13.55 13.15 -9.26
C ILE A 94 -14.47 13.61 -10.39
N SER A 95 -15.48 12.81 -10.73
CA SER A 95 -16.48 13.13 -11.74
C SER A 95 -17.33 14.35 -11.34
N HIS A 96 -17.79 14.40 -10.08
CA HIS A 96 -18.63 15.50 -9.59
C HIS A 96 -17.95 16.88 -9.68
N PHE A 97 -16.65 16.95 -9.33
CA PHE A 97 -15.89 18.21 -9.38
C PHE A 97 -15.12 18.42 -10.70
N ASP A 98 -15.22 17.51 -11.66
CA ASP A 98 -14.40 17.49 -12.89
C ASP A 98 -12.89 17.62 -12.59
N PHE A 99 -12.42 16.89 -11.58
CA PHE A 99 -11.02 16.95 -11.18
C PHE A 99 -10.11 16.24 -12.18
N LYS A 100 -9.03 16.92 -12.58
CA LYS A 100 -7.88 16.31 -13.26
C LYS A 100 -6.76 16.10 -12.25
N LEU A 101 -6.43 14.84 -11.98
CA LEU A 101 -5.35 14.49 -11.07
C LEU A 101 -4.00 14.71 -11.75
N ASN A 102 -2.95 14.95 -10.97
CA ASN A 102 -1.64 15.33 -11.55
C ASN A 102 -0.85 14.13 -12.08
N TYR A 103 -1.12 12.93 -11.57
CA TYR A 103 -0.43 11.69 -11.96
C TYR A 103 -1.46 10.70 -12.53
N LEU A 104 -1.79 9.63 -11.80
CA LEU A 104 -2.82 8.68 -12.22
C LEU A 104 -4.22 9.31 -12.13
N GLN A 105 -5.04 9.09 -13.16
CA GLN A 105 -6.46 9.48 -13.17
C GLN A 105 -7.35 8.42 -12.52
N ASP A 106 -6.91 7.16 -12.54
CA ASP A 106 -7.63 6.01 -12.04
C ASP A 106 -6.64 4.90 -11.62
N LEU A 107 -7.17 3.82 -11.04
CA LEU A 107 -6.46 2.63 -10.60
C LEU A 107 -6.91 1.38 -11.39
N GLU A 108 -7.27 1.53 -12.67
CA GLU A 108 -7.84 0.44 -13.48
C GLU A 108 -6.76 -0.47 -14.11
N ASP A 109 -5.48 -0.11 -14.04
CA ASP A 109 -4.39 -1.03 -14.43
C ASP A 109 -4.46 -2.31 -13.57
N PRO A 110 -4.39 -3.51 -14.18
CA PRO A 110 -4.53 -4.78 -13.47
C PRO A 110 -3.68 -4.92 -12.21
N ILE A 111 -2.45 -4.38 -12.21
CA ILE A 111 -1.58 -4.47 -11.03
C ILE A 111 -2.10 -3.66 -9.85
N TYR A 112 -2.72 -2.50 -10.08
CA TYR A 112 -3.29 -1.69 -9.01
C TYR A 112 -4.57 -2.32 -8.47
N ILE A 113 -5.38 -2.93 -9.34
CA ILE A 113 -6.58 -3.69 -8.94
C ILE A 113 -6.17 -4.84 -8.02
N GLU A 114 -5.15 -5.62 -8.37
CA GLU A 114 -4.69 -6.75 -7.55
C GLU A 114 -4.13 -6.28 -6.20
N ILE A 115 -3.30 -5.23 -6.19
CA ILE A 115 -2.79 -4.65 -4.93
C ILE A 115 -3.94 -4.18 -4.04
N LEU A 116 -4.92 -3.46 -4.62
CA LEU A 116 -6.07 -2.93 -3.87
C LEU A 116 -6.94 -4.07 -3.31
N SER A 117 -7.18 -5.12 -4.10
CA SER A 117 -8.00 -6.25 -3.67
C SER A 117 -7.34 -7.06 -2.56
N ILE A 118 -6.03 -7.33 -2.66
CA ILE A 118 -5.28 -8.02 -1.60
C ILE A 118 -5.34 -7.22 -0.29
N LEU A 119 -5.10 -5.90 -0.35
CA LEU A 119 -5.17 -5.03 0.83
C LEU A 119 -6.59 -4.93 1.40
N SER A 120 -7.62 -4.92 0.55
CA SER A 120 -9.03 -4.90 0.96
C SER A 120 -9.43 -6.19 1.67
N ASN A 121 -9.11 -7.35 1.08
CA ASN A 121 -9.38 -8.67 1.66
C ASN A 121 -8.62 -8.87 2.98
N PHE A 122 -7.37 -8.40 3.03
CA PHE A 122 -6.57 -8.39 4.25
C PHE A 122 -7.23 -7.59 5.39
N ALA A 123 -7.74 -6.40 5.09
CA ALA A 123 -8.44 -5.58 6.08
C ALA A 123 -9.77 -6.20 6.55
N LYS A 124 -10.49 -6.89 5.67
CA LYS A 124 -11.80 -7.50 5.96
C LYS A 124 -11.72 -8.77 6.79
N GLY A 125 -10.63 -9.54 6.72
CA GLY A 125 -10.53 -10.79 7.46
C GLY A 125 -9.18 -11.48 7.43
N ASP A 126 -8.41 -11.38 6.34
CA ASP A 126 -7.20 -12.21 6.20
C ASP A 126 -6.07 -11.81 7.17
N ARG A 127 -6.21 -10.68 7.89
CA ARG A 127 -5.34 -10.31 9.02
C ARG A 127 -5.20 -11.42 10.07
N TYR A 128 -6.24 -12.23 10.28
CA TYR A 128 -6.27 -13.30 11.27
C TYR A 128 -6.23 -14.70 10.64
N SER A 129 -5.92 -14.82 9.34
CA SER A 129 -5.96 -16.10 8.60
C SER A 129 -5.18 -17.23 9.29
N ASN A 130 -4.00 -16.91 9.84
CA ASN A 130 -3.19 -17.88 10.59
C ASN A 130 -3.86 -18.33 11.89
N ILE A 131 -4.47 -17.41 12.64
CA ILE A 131 -5.19 -17.74 13.88
C ILE A 131 -6.43 -18.55 13.55
N ASP A 132 -7.19 -18.13 12.53
CA ASP A 132 -8.37 -18.84 12.05
C ASP A 132 -8.01 -20.29 11.67
N PHE A 133 -6.93 -20.49 10.91
CA PHE A 133 -6.44 -21.82 10.57
C PHE A 133 -6.10 -22.65 11.82
N LEU A 134 -5.38 -22.07 12.79
CA LEU A 134 -5.00 -22.75 14.03
C LEU A 134 -6.20 -23.15 14.90
N VAL A 135 -7.33 -22.45 14.78
CA VAL A 135 -8.58 -22.79 15.49
C VAL A 135 -9.57 -23.56 14.62
N ASN A 136 -9.09 -24.23 13.55
CA ASN A 136 -9.86 -25.05 12.61
C ASN A 136 -11.00 -24.29 11.90
N LYS A 137 -10.86 -22.98 11.72
CA LYS A 137 -11.66 -22.24 10.73
C LYS A 137 -10.90 -22.28 9.42
N ASN A 138 -11.62 -22.55 8.32
CA ASN A 138 -11.01 -22.49 7.00
C ASN A 138 -10.63 -21.03 6.71
N PRO A 139 -9.33 -20.67 6.64
CA PRO A 139 -8.94 -19.33 6.21
C PRO A 139 -9.43 -19.15 4.77
N LYS A 140 -9.93 -17.95 4.46
CA LYS A 140 -10.42 -17.66 3.10
C LYS A 140 -9.27 -17.65 2.11
N ASN A 141 -8.20 -16.90 2.40
CA ASN A 141 -7.04 -16.74 1.53
C ASN A 141 -5.72 -16.65 2.33
N ASP A 142 -4.60 -16.81 1.63
CA ASP A 142 -3.25 -16.51 2.14
C ASP A 142 -2.74 -15.21 1.48
N PRO A 143 -2.73 -14.09 2.22
CA PRO A 143 -2.38 -12.79 1.65
C PRO A 143 -0.91 -12.69 1.24
N ILE A 144 0.00 -13.48 1.84
CA ILE A 144 1.41 -13.50 1.45
C ILE A 144 1.57 -14.22 0.12
N LYS A 145 0.91 -15.38 -0.01
CA LYS A 145 0.89 -16.14 -1.26
C LYS A 145 0.29 -15.33 -2.40
N ASP A 146 -0.85 -14.69 -2.16
CA ASP A 146 -1.52 -13.86 -3.17
C ASP A 146 -0.64 -12.68 -3.60
N TRP A 147 -0.03 -11.97 -2.65
CA TRP A 147 0.91 -10.90 -2.97
C TRP A 147 2.08 -11.40 -3.81
N HIS A 148 2.68 -12.52 -3.40
CA HIS A 148 3.83 -13.06 -4.11
C HIS A 148 3.49 -13.42 -5.56
N LEU A 149 2.41 -14.16 -5.77
CA LEU A 149 2.02 -14.67 -7.10
C LEU A 149 1.48 -13.56 -8.01
N LYS A 150 0.66 -12.65 -7.48
CA LYS A 150 -0.09 -11.68 -8.29
C LYS A 150 0.60 -10.33 -8.40
N VAL A 151 1.50 -9.99 -7.49
CA VAL A 151 2.21 -8.70 -7.47
C VAL A 151 3.71 -8.90 -7.71
N ASP A 152 4.40 -9.60 -6.82
CA ASP A 152 5.87 -9.67 -6.88
C ASP A 152 6.36 -10.44 -8.12
N GLN A 153 5.74 -11.56 -8.50
CA GLN A 153 6.10 -12.30 -9.71
C GLN A 153 5.81 -11.50 -10.99
N VAL A 154 4.64 -10.86 -11.07
CA VAL A 154 4.27 -10.01 -12.22
C VAL A 154 5.27 -8.86 -12.38
N LEU A 155 5.58 -8.15 -11.30
CA LEU A 155 6.55 -7.05 -11.33
C LEU A 155 7.98 -7.54 -11.62
N PHE A 156 8.36 -8.72 -11.13
CA PHE A 156 9.64 -9.33 -11.49
C PHE A 156 9.69 -9.60 -12.99
N GLU A 157 8.62 -10.14 -13.57
CA GLU A 157 8.59 -10.44 -14.99
C GLU A 157 8.62 -9.19 -15.87
N GLU A 158 7.83 -8.18 -15.53
CA GLU A 158 7.62 -6.99 -16.37
C GLU A 158 8.66 -5.88 -16.15
N ARG A 159 9.19 -5.72 -14.92
CA ARG A 159 10.00 -4.53 -14.55
C ARG A 159 11.47 -4.83 -14.29
N VAL A 160 11.82 -6.09 -14.06
CA VAL A 160 13.23 -6.47 -13.85
C VAL A 160 13.85 -6.82 -15.20
N SER A 161 14.97 -6.16 -15.53
CA SER A 161 15.64 -6.39 -16.81
C SER A 161 16.19 -7.81 -16.94
N GLN A 162 16.22 -8.33 -18.16
CA GLN A 162 16.76 -9.67 -18.44
C GLN A 162 18.20 -9.84 -17.95
N ALA A 163 19.05 -8.80 -18.09
CA ALA A 163 20.40 -8.80 -17.55
C ALA A 163 20.43 -8.99 -16.02
N LYS A 164 19.50 -8.35 -15.29
CA LYS A 164 19.39 -8.50 -13.84
C LYS A 164 18.87 -9.88 -13.46
N LYS A 165 17.88 -10.42 -14.18
CA LYS A 165 17.37 -11.80 -13.99
C LYS A 165 18.49 -12.84 -14.20
N ALA A 166 19.23 -12.72 -15.29
CA ALA A 166 20.38 -13.59 -15.59
C ALA A 166 21.46 -13.52 -14.50
N LYS A 167 21.76 -12.31 -14.00
CA LYS A 167 22.72 -12.14 -12.89
C LYS A 167 22.23 -12.80 -11.60
N ILE A 168 20.94 -12.71 -11.27
CA ILE A 168 20.37 -13.37 -10.09
C ILE A 168 20.53 -14.89 -10.22
N LYS A 169 20.16 -15.45 -11.37
CA LYS A 169 20.30 -16.89 -11.65
C LYS A 169 21.75 -17.36 -11.58
N PHE A 170 22.67 -16.64 -12.21
CA PHE A 170 24.09 -16.99 -12.14
C PHE A 170 24.62 -16.96 -10.71
N ASN A 171 24.28 -15.93 -9.94
CA ASN A 171 24.72 -15.81 -8.55
C ASN A 171 24.14 -16.92 -7.66
N SER A 172 22.88 -17.34 -7.88
CA SER A 172 22.27 -18.43 -7.13
C SER A 172 22.93 -19.77 -7.43
N GLU A 173 23.17 -20.07 -8.71
CA GLU A 173 23.88 -21.29 -9.14
C GLU A 173 25.30 -21.34 -8.53
N MET A 174 26.00 -20.21 -8.52
CA MET A 174 27.33 -20.13 -7.90
C MET A 174 27.28 -20.31 -6.38
N ALA A 175 26.29 -19.75 -5.70
CA ALA A 175 26.10 -19.96 -4.27
C ALA A 175 25.84 -21.44 -3.96
N GLY A 176 24.99 -22.11 -4.75
CA GLY A 176 24.72 -23.54 -4.63
C GLY A 176 25.98 -24.39 -4.78
N ARG A 177 26.81 -24.10 -5.79
CA ARG A 177 28.07 -24.84 -6.03
C ARG A 177 29.10 -24.67 -4.92
N ILE A 178 29.24 -23.46 -4.37
CA ILE A 178 30.27 -23.15 -3.37
C ILE A 178 29.85 -23.59 -1.97
N LEU A 179 28.57 -23.39 -1.62
CA LEU A 179 28.10 -23.52 -0.23
C LEU A 179 27.08 -24.65 -0.02
N GLY A 180 26.53 -25.25 -1.08
CA GLY A 180 25.43 -26.22 -0.98
C GLY A 180 25.76 -27.43 -0.09
N GLY A 181 26.98 -27.98 -0.20
CA GLY A 181 27.42 -29.09 0.65
C GLY A 181 27.89 -28.68 2.06
N LEU A 182 27.99 -27.39 2.35
CA LEU A 182 28.54 -26.83 3.60
C LEU A 182 27.48 -26.12 4.45
N SER A 183 26.21 -26.19 4.05
CA SER A 183 25.14 -25.38 4.63
C SER A 183 23.85 -26.17 4.73
N ILE A 184 23.00 -25.75 5.65
CA ILE A 184 21.63 -26.25 5.80
C ILE A 184 20.70 -25.04 5.67
N VAL A 185 19.71 -25.15 4.79
CA VAL A 185 18.65 -24.16 4.64
C VAL A 185 17.34 -24.82 5.07
N GLN A 186 16.58 -24.15 5.92
CA GLN A 186 15.26 -24.60 6.36
C GLN A 186 14.33 -23.39 6.43
N HIS A 187 13.77 -23.01 5.29
CA HIS A 187 12.80 -21.93 5.20
C HIS A 187 11.54 -22.40 4.46
N LEU A 188 10.46 -21.63 4.60
CA LEU A 188 9.27 -21.77 3.77
C LEU A 188 9.17 -20.54 2.88
N SER A 189 8.99 -20.76 1.58
CA SER A 189 8.68 -19.72 0.59
C SER A 189 7.39 -18.97 0.93
N GLU A 190 7.14 -17.87 0.24
CA GLU A 190 5.87 -17.13 0.32
C GLU A 190 4.64 -17.98 -0.02
N THR A 191 4.78 -19.05 -0.80
CA THR A 191 3.68 -19.96 -1.16
C THR A 191 3.53 -21.15 -0.19
N GLY A 192 4.38 -21.22 0.83
CA GLY A 192 4.39 -22.31 1.83
C GLY A 192 5.21 -23.54 1.42
N LEU A 193 5.84 -23.54 0.25
CA LEU A 193 6.75 -24.62 -0.17
C LEU A 193 8.07 -24.55 0.58
N GLU A 194 8.64 -25.71 0.89
CA GLU A 194 9.94 -25.83 1.53
C GLU A 194 11.08 -25.30 0.65
N LEU A 195 12.02 -24.62 1.30
CA LEU A 195 13.27 -24.14 0.72
C LEU A 195 14.41 -24.78 1.50
N ASN A 196 14.96 -25.85 0.93
CA ASN A 196 15.89 -26.74 1.61
C ASN A 196 17.31 -26.68 1.02
N ASP A 197 17.55 -25.81 0.05
CA ASP A 197 18.85 -25.65 -0.60
C ASP A 197 19.25 -24.17 -0.76
N ILE A 198 20.57 -23.92 -0.80
CA ILE A 198 21.14 -22.57 -0.92
C ILE A 198 20.82 -21.92 -2.26
N GLU A 199 20.78 -22.70 -3.34
CA GLU A 199 20.59 -22.14 -4.68
C GLU A 199 19.20 -21.52 -4.79
N THR A 200 18.15 -22.27 -4.47
CA THR A 200 16.76 -21.82 -4.50
C THR A 200 16.54 -20.65 -3.55
N SER A 201 17.06 -20.71 -2.32
CA SER A 201 16.91 -19.62 -1.34
C SER A 201 17.66 -18.35 -1.74
N SER A 202 18.87 -18.48 -2.32
CA SER A 202 19.63 -17.38 -2.90
C SER A 202 18.89 -16.74 -4.08
N TYR A 203 18.30 -17.57 -4.96
CA TYR A 203 17.49 -17.11 -6.08
C TYR A 203 16.30 -16.28 -5.59
N GLN A 204 15.52 -16.81 -4.65
CA GLN A 204 14.36 -16.10 -4.08
C GLN A 204 14.75 -14.81 -3.38
N THR A 205 15.89 -14.78 -2.68
CA THR A 205 16.44 -13.55 -2.09
C THR A 205 16.76 -12.51 -3.17
N GLY A 206 17.36 -12.94 -4.28
CA GLY A 206 17.66 -12.08 -5.42
C GLY A 206 16.40 -11.51 -6.09
N VAL A 207 15.37 -12.33 -6.27
CA VAL A 207 14.06 -11.92 -6.79
C VAL A 207 13.41 -10.88 -5.87
N ALA A 208 13.28 -11.18 -4.58
CA ALA A 208 12.68 -10.28 -3.60
C ALA A 208 13.41 -8.92 -3.53
N SER A 209 14.75 -8.95 -3.61
CA SER A 209 15.55 -7.72 -3.65
C SER A 209 15.34 -6.92 -4.94
N ALA A 210 15.19 -7.58 -6.09
CA ALA A 210 15.00 -6.91 -7.37
C ALA A 210 13.62 -6.27 -7.51
N VAL A 211 12.58 -6.92 -6.97
CA VAL A 211 11.20 -6.40 -7.03
C VAL A 211 10.88 -5.37 -5.95
N SER A 212 11.64 -5.34 -4.85
CA SER A 212 11.44 -4.47 -3.68
C SER A 212 11.07 -3.02 -4.00
N LYS A 213 11.86 -2.34 -4.85
CA LYS A 213 11.60 -0.94 -5.22
C LYS A 213 10.33 -0.78 -6.07
N TYR A 214 9.99 -1.77 -6.88
CA TYR A 214 8.82 -1.71 -7.76
C TYR A 214 7.54 -1.94 -6.96
N ARG A 215 7.48 -2.96 -6.09
CA ARG A 215 6.29 -3.16 -5.25
C ARG A 215 6.00 -1.96 -4.33
N GLN A 216 7.06 -1.30 -3.83
CA GLN A 216 6.92 -0.01 -3.13
C GLN A 216 6.36 1.08 -4.04
N LEU A 217 6.96 1.27 -5.22
CA LEU A 217 6.52 2.29 -6.19
C LEU A 217 5.04 2.12 -6.58
N TYR A 218 4.62 0.90 -6.94
CA TYR A 218 3.25 0.64 -7.37
C TYR A 218 2.23 0.84 -6.25
N THR A 219 2.61 0.54 -5.00
CA THR A 219 1.76 0.86 -3.85
C THR A 219 1.75 2.36 -3.54
N LEU A 220 2.89 3.04 -3.71
CA LEU A 220 2.98 4.51 -3.62
C LEU A 220 2.13 5.20 -4.69
N HIS A 221 1.95 4.61 -5.87
CA HIS A 221 1.05 5.16 -6.88
C HIS A 221 -0.39 5.22 -6.39
N ILE A 222 -0.86 4.16 -5.72
CA ILE A 222 -2.18 4.13 -5.08
C ILE A 222 -2.27 5.21 -4.00
N ILE A 223 -1.25 5.34 -3.15
CA ILE A 223 -1.21 6.40 -2.13
C ILE A 223 -1.23 7.79 -2.78
N ARG A 224 -0.42 8.01 -3.82
CA ARG A 224 -0.31 9.27 -4.56
C ARG A 224 -1.62 9.65 -5.24
N TYR A 225 -2.38 8.68 -5.76
CA TYR A 225 -3.73 8.89 -6.27
C TYR A 225 -4.63 9.55 -5.21
N TRP A 226 -4.68 8.98 -4.00
CA TRP A 226 -5.45 9.53 -2.89
C TRP A 226 -4.95 10.90 -2.43
N VAL A 227 -3.62 11.10 -2.38
CA VAL A 227 -3.03 12.39 -2.02
C VAL A 227 -3.35 13.48 -3.07
N CYS A 228 -3.38 13.11 -4.35
CA CYS A 228 -3.80 14.03 -5.42
C CYS A 228 -5.26 14.44 -5.26
N LEU A 229 -6.15 13.48 -5.01
CA LEU A 229 -7.56 13.77 -4.75
C LEU A 229 -7.73 14.66 -3.51
N LEU A 230 -7.06 14.31 -2.40
CA LEU A 230 -7.09 15.08 -1.17
C LEU A 230 -6.63 16.53 -1.39
N ARG A 231 -5.60 16.73 -2.21
CA ARG A 231 -5.12 18.08 -2.56
C ARG A 231 -6.15 18.87 -3.36
N LYS A 232 -6.84 18.26 -4.33
CA LYS A 232 -7.92 18.93 -5.07
C LYS A 232 -9.09 19.31 -4.15
N LEU A 233 -9.46 18.42 -3.24
CA LEU A 233 -10.49 18.70 -2.23
C LEU A 233 -10.07 19.81 -1.27
N GLN A 234 -8.79 19.84 -0.86
CA GLN A 234 -8.24 20.92 -0.04
C GLN A 234 -8.40 22.28 -0.73
N ASP A 235 -8.07 22.35 -2.02
CA ASP A 235 -8.19 23.58 -2.81
C ASP A 235 -9.66 24.07 -2.88
N GLU A 236 -10.61 23.16 -3.09
CA GLU A 236 -12.05 23.49 -3.05
C GLU A 236 -12.54 23.92 -1.66
N ALA A 237 -12.10 23.23 -0.61
CA ALA A 237 -12.42 23.57 0.77
C ALA A 237 -11.92 24.98 1.15
N TYR A 238 -10.73 25.37 0.69
CA TYR A 238 -10.20 26.73 0.90
C TYR A 238 -10.96 27.80 0.14
N LYS A 239 -11.43 27.53 -1.09
CA LYS A 239 -12.33 28.47 -1.80
C LYS A 239 -13.61 28.74 -1.00
N LYS A 240 -14.10 27.74 -0.28
CA LYS A 240 -15.25 27.85 0.63
C LYS A 240 -14.90 28.31 2.05
N LYS A 241 -13.64 28.68 2.31
CA LYS A 241 -13.13 29.14 3.62
C LYS A 241 -13.37 28.14 4.76
N LEU A 242 -13.34 26.84 4.45
CA LEU A 242 -13.41 25.80 5.48
C LEU A 242 -12.13 25.77 6.31
N ASP A 243 -12.28 25.58 7.63
CA ASP A 243 -11.16 25.52 8.57
C ASP A 243 -10.53 24.10 8.58
N ILE A 244 -9.58 23.88 7.67
CA ILE A 244 -8.87 22.61 7.49
C ILE A 244 -7.34 22.81 7.45
N PRO A 245 -6.54 21.81 7.87
CA PRO A 245 -5.08 21.90 7.78
C PRO A 245 -4.58 21.84 6.33
N HIS A 246 -3.32 22.25 6.14
CA HIS A 246 -2.61 22.10 4.86
C HIS A 246 -2.16 20.64 4.67
N PHE A 247 -3.09 19.76 4.29
CA PHE A 247 -2.81 18.36 3.93
C PHE A 247 -1.69 18.22 2.89
N SER A 248 -1.57 19.16 1.95
CA SER A 248 -0.49 19.17 0.95
C SER A 248 0.91 19.22 1.55
N GLU A 249 1.08 19.83 2.73
CA GLU A 249 2.37 19.85 3.45
C GLU A 249 2.61 18.51 4.15
N ILE A 250 1.58 17.96 4.81
CA ILE A 250 1.64 16.70 5.56
C ILE A 250 1.99 15.52 4.63
N PHE A 251 1.36 15.45 3.46
CA PHE A 251 1.52 14.34 2.52
C PHE A 251 2.52 14.64 1.38
N ALA A 252 3.33 15.70 1.50
CA ALA A 252 4.20 16.18 0.44
C ALA A 252 5.10 15.09 -0.15
N ILE A 253 5.63 14.18 0.68
CA ILE A 253 6.52 13.10 0.25
C ILE A 253 5.89 12.16 -0.78
N PHE A 254 4.58 11.92 -0.69
CA PHE A 254 3.86 11.02 -1.59
C PHE A 254 3.46 11.69 -2.91
N ASN A 255 3.55 13.03 -2.98
CA ASN A 255 3.16 13.81 -4.15
C ASN A 255 4.36 14.20 -5.03
N ASN A 256 5.24 13.24 -5.31
CA ASN A 256 6.44 13.44 -6.14
C ASN A 256 6.48 12.49 -7.33
N GLU A 257 7.33 12.81 -8.31
CA GLU A 257 7.61 11.98 -9.49
C GLU A 257 8.20 10.61 -9.13
N ASP A 258 8.00 9.63 -10.01
CA ASP A 258 8.50 8.26 -9.84
C ASP A 258 10.03 8.23 -9.68
N SER A 259 10.73 9.12 -10.40
CA SER A 259 12.19 9.25 -10.33
C SER A 259 12.65 9.59 -8.91
N TYR A 260 11.92 10.46 -8.20
CA TYR A 260 12.20 10.78 -6.81
C TYR A 260 11.85 9.60 -5.89
N LEU A 261 10.65 9.03 -6.02
CA LEU A 261 10.18 7.94 -5.16
C LEU A 261 11.09 6.70 -5.24
N LEU A 262 11.61 6.38 -6.42
CA LEU A 262 12.53 5.26 -6.66
C LEU A 262 13.89 5.41 -5.99
N THR A 263 14.31 6.63 -5.61
CA THR A 263 15.57 6.85 -4.88
C THR A 263 15.45 6.58 -3.39
N ARG A 264 14.23 6.55 -2.85
CA ARG A 264 13.99 6.45 -1.41
C ARG A 264 13.92 5.01 -0.94
N LYS A 265 14.51 4.76 0.23
CA LYS A 265 14.41 3.46 0.95
C LYS A 265 13.44 3.54 2.13
N THR A 266 13.17 4.74 2.62
CA THR A 266 12.33 5.05 3.78
C THR A 266 11.47 6.27 3.48
N PHE A 267 10.28 6.31 4.08
CA PHE A 267 9.26 7.34 3.83
C PHE A 267 8.82 8.07 5.10
N GLU A 268 9.32 7.68 6.28
CA GLU A 268 8.97 8.25 7.58
C GLU A 268 9.71 9.57 7.91
N ARG A 269 10.69 9.95 7.09
CA ARG A 269 11.50 11.16 7.26
C ARG A 269 11.59 11.86 5.92
N LEU A 270 11.50 13.20 5.92
CA LEU A 270 11.75 14.03 4.74
C LEU A 270 13.21 13.89 4.27
#